data_AF-A0A2W1LR65-F1
#
_entry.id   AF-A0A2W1LR65-F1
#
_cell.length_a   1.000
_cell.length_b   1.000
_cell.length_c   1.000
_cell.angle_alpha   90.00
_cell.angle_beta   90.00
_cell.angle_gamma   90.00
#
_symmetry.space_group_name_H-M   'P 1'
#
loop_
_entity.id
_entity.type
_entity.pdbx_description
1 polymer ?
#
loop_
_entity_poly.entity_id
_entity_poly.type
_entity_poly.pdbx_seq_one_letter_code
_entity_poly.pdbx_strand_id
1 'polypeptide(L)'
;MADPLLVTGRSNVDKEQTQVYLSLVNEGWGNIKIEEVAVNSKAPATNANFVMSYTGQLVSAGIEDSSQAQFIGIDEGIIPPQLSDAEVRQILRDNEGRIPLHYGVRIVNDENIHTVHIQYRYLGISRTKTVVL
;
A
#
# COMPACT_ATOMS: atom_id res chain seq x y z
N MET A 1 2.68 19.11 11.74
CA MET A 1 1.93 17.83 11.84
C MET A 1 2.72 16.78 11.09
N ALA A 2 2.90 15.60 11.67
CA ALA A 2 3.55 14.49 10.98
C ALA A 2 2.74 14.04 9.77
N ASP A 3 3.41 13.42 8.81
CA ASP A 3 2.80 12.80 7.64
C ASP A 3 2.08 11.51 8.07
N PRO A 4 0.75 11.40 7.92
CA PRO A 4 -0.01 10.25 8.44
C PRO A 4 0.24 8.96 7.64
N LEU A 5 0.74 9.06 6.40
CA LEU A 5 1.05 7.90 5.58
C LEU A 5 2.51 7.49 5.76
N LEU A 6 2.73 6.29 6.30
CA LEU A 6 4.04 5.69 6.40
C LEU A 6 4.22 4.53 5.42
N VAL A 7 5.45 4.39 4.94
CA VAL A 7 5.91 3.25 4.15
C VAL A 7 6.78 2.42 5.06
N THR A 8 6.31 1.25 5.44
CA THR A 8 6.94 0.41 6.47
C THR A 8 7.71 -0.78 5.89
N GLY A 9 7.50 -1.08 4.61
CA GLY A 9 8.17 -2.16 3.92
C GLY A 9 8.29 -1.88 2.43
N ARG A 10 9.35 -2.42 1.83
CA ARG A 10 9.63 -2.37 0.40
C ARG A 10 10.15 -3.70 -0.07
N SER A 11 9.68 -4.15 -1.22
CA SER A 11 10.23 -5.32 -1.90
C SER A 11 10.06 -5.19 -3.42
N ASN A 12 10.83 -5.98 -4.16
CA ASN A 12 10.81 -6.05 -5.62
C ASN A 12 10.96 -7.50 -6.07
N VAL A 13 10.40 -7.83 -7.23
CA VAL A 13 10.44 -9.22 -7.77
C VAL A 13 11.76 -9.50 -8.48
N ASP A 14 12.29 -8.49 -9.15
CA ASP A 14 13.39 -8.60 -10.12
C ASP A 14 14.57 -7.72 -9.72
N LYS A 15 15.72 -7.92 -10.37
CA LYS A 15 16.91 -7.07 -10.12
C LYS A 15 16.74 -5.70 -10.77
N GLU A 16 15.93 -5.65 -11.82
CA GLU A 16 15.62 -4.49 -12.63
C GLU A 16 14.62 -3.54 -11.93
N GLN A 17 14.01 -3.94 -10.81
CA GLN A 17 13.04 -3.13 -10.05
C GLN A 17 11.87 -2.62 -10.91
N THR A 18 11.45 -3.42 -11.90
CA THR A 18 10.28 -3.09 -12.75
C THR A 18 8.96 -3.37 -12.03
N GLN A 19 9.00 -4.20 -10.98
CA GLN A 19 7.87 -4.49 -10.12
C GLN A 19 8.22 -4.27 -8.65
N VAL A 20 7.53 -3.32 -8.02
CA VAL A 20 7.78 -2.86 -6.65
C VAL A 20 6.51 -2.94 -5.81
N TYR A 21 6.68 -3.33 -4.55
CA TYR A 21 5.63 -3.32 -3.54
C TYR A 21 6.03 -2.41 -2.40
N LEU A 22 5.08 -1.61 -1.95
CA LEU A 22 5.22 -0.77 -0.77
C LEU A 22 4.14 -1.13 0.23
N SER A 23 4.56 -1.53 1.43
CA SER A 23 3.66 -1.72 2.57
C SER A 23 3.36 -0.37 3.21
N LEU A 24 2.07 -0.07 3.38
CA LEU A 24 1.57 1.23 3.82
C LEU A 24 0.85 1.12 5.16
N VAL A 25 1.11 2.08 6.04
CA VAL A 25 0.46 2.20 7.35
C VAL A 25 -0.06 3.63 7.51
N ASN A 26 -1.25 3.75 8.10
CA ASN A 26 -1.84 5.03 8.46
C ASN A 26 -1.67 5.26 9.97
N GLU A 27 -0.73 6.12 10.35
CA GLU A 27 -0.54 6.55 11.75
C GLU A 27 -1.46 7.73 12.12
N GLY A 28 -2.29 8.17 11.17
CA GLY A 28 -3.35 9.14 11.42
C GLY A 28 -4.55 8.55 12.15
N TRP A 29 -5.47 9.42 12.53
CA TRP A 29 -6.72 9.10 13.24
C TRP A 29 -7.94 9.06 12.30
N GLY A 30 -7.76 9.40 11.03
CA GLY A 30 -8.80 9.33 10.00
C GLY A 30 -8.38 8.47 8.81
N ASN A 31 -9.30 8.18 7.89
CA ASN A 31 -8.98 7.38 6.71
C ASN A 31 -8.05 8.14 5.76
N ILE A 32 -7.13 7.40 5.13
CA ILE A 32 -6.35 7.85 3.98
C ILE A 32 -6.98 7.24 2.73
N LYS A 33 -7.28 8.07 1.73
CA LYS A 33 -7.67 7.60 0.39
C LYS A 33 -6.48 7.74 -0.54
N ILE A 34 -6.06 6.66 -1.20
CA ILE A 34 -5.06 6.77 -2.27
C ILE A 34 -5.75 7.33 -3.52
N GLU A 35 -5.12 8.30 -4.17
CA GLU A 35 -5.67 8.95 -5.36
C GLU A 35 -4.91 8.50 -6.61
N GLU A 36 -3.59 8.47 -6.55
CA GLU A 36 -2.73 8.17 -7.70
C GLU A 36 -1.37 7.63 -7.24
N VAL A 37 -0.76 6.81 -8.09
CA VAL A 37 0.65 6.41 -7.96
C VAL A 37 1.38 6.70 -9.25
N ALA A 38 2.46 7.47 -9.14
CA ALA A 38 3.37 7.81 -10.23
C ALA A 38 4.80 7.39 -9.88
N VAL A 39 5.64 7.23 -10.89
CA VAL A 39 7.02 6.77 -10.76
C VAL A 39 8.02 7.76 -11.39
N ASN A 40 9.27 7.70 -10.93
CA ASN A 40 10.41 8.45 -11.44
C ASN A 40 10.09 9.94 -11.59
N SER A 41 10.07 10.49 -12.80
CA SER A 41 9.75 11.90 -13.09
C SER A 41 8.26 12.22 -12.99
N LYS A 42 7.54 11.60 -12.04
CA LYS A 42 6.07 11.66 -11.87
C LYS A 42 5.29 11.19 -13.11
N ALA A 43 5.84 10.24 -13.85
CA ALA A 43 5.10 9.58 -14.91
C ALA A 43 4.12 8.57 -14.29
N PRO A 44 2.90 8.38 -14.85
CA PRO A 44 2.05 7.27 -14.45
C PRO A 44 2.80 5.95 -14.62
N ALA A 45 2.64 5.03 -13.65
CA ALA A 45 3.15 3.68 -13.81
C ALA A 45 2.39 2.95 -14.92
N THR A 46 3.04 2.00 -15.61
CA THR A 46 2.38 1.11 -16.58
C THR A 46 1.18 0.40 -15.95
N ASN A 47 1.30 -0.04 -14.69
CA ASN A 47 0.18 -0.52 -13.89
C ASN A 47 0.44 -0.24 -12.40
N ALA A 48 -0.61 0.11 -11.67
CA ALA A 48 -0.58 0.18 -10.21
C ALA A 48 -1.88 -0.35 -9.62
N ASN A 49 -1.78 -1.10 -8.53
CA ASN A 49 -2.93 -1.64 -7.81
C ASN A 49 -2.80 -1.32 -6.32
N PHE A 50 -3.94 -1.04 -5.70
CA PHE A 50 -4.04 -1.04 -4.24
C PHE A 50 -4.19 -2.49 -3.76
N VAL A 51 -3.42 -2.87 -2.74
CA VAL A 51 -3.34 -4.23 -2.24
C VAL A 51 -3.85 -4.29 -0.81
N MET A 52 -4.77 -5.21 -0.55
CA MET A 52 -5.31 -5.54 0.77
C MET A 52 -4.98 -6.98 1.10
N SER A 53 -4.32 -7.22 2.24
CA SER A 53 -4.07 -8.56 2.77
C SER A 53 -4.97 -8.80 3.97
N TYR A 54 -5.74 -9.88 3.90
CA TYR A 54 -6.66 -10.33 4.96
C TYR A 54 -5.99 -11.34 5.92
N THR A 55 -4.68 -11.55 5.76
CA THR A 55 -3.84 -12.39 6.63
C THR A 55 -2.86 -11.52 7.41
N GLY A 56 -2.03 -12.14 8.26
CA GLY A 56 -0.87 -11.48 8.86
C GLY A 56 0.30 -11.24 7.88
N GLN A 57 0.15 -11.55 6.59
CA GLN A 57 1.19 -11.31 5.58
C GLN A 57 1.18 -9.85 5.13
N LEU A 58 2.34 -9.19 5.21
CA LEU A 58 2.56 -7.84 4.69
C LEU A 58 2.44 -7.81 3.17
N VAL A 59 2.18 -6.61 2.62
CA VAL A 59 2.23 -6.39 1.17
C VAL A 59 3.69 -6.39 0.72
N SER A 60 4.10 -7.47 0.06
CA SER A 60 5.45 -7.67 -0.47
C SER A 60 5.43 -8.56 -1.72
N ALA A 61 6.57 -8.72 -2.38
CA ALA A 61 6.74 -9.70 -3.45
C ALA A 61 6.28 -11.10 -3.00
N GLY A 62 5.52 -11.78 -3.88
CA GLY A 62 4.88 -13.08 -3.60
C GLY A 62 3.52 -12.99 -2.91
N ILE A 63 3.01 -11.78 -2.62
CA ILE A 63 1.65 -11.60 -2.09
C ILE A 63 0.57 -12.04 -3.08
N GLU A 64 0.88 -12.09 -4.38
CA GLU A 64 0.02 -12.64 -5.42
C GLU A 64 -0.33 -14.12 -5.23
N ASP A 65 0.55 -14.89 -4.57
CA ASP A 65 0.31 -16.31 -4.30
C ASP A 65 -0.67 -16.52 -3.14
N SER A 66 -1.02 -15.45 -2.41
CA SER A 66 -1.99 -15.50 -1.31
C SER A 66 -3.42 -15.43 -1.83
N SER A 67 -4.21 -16.48 -1.58
CA SER A 67 -5.65 -16.48 -1.88
C SER A 67 -6.46 -15.47 -1.06
N GLN A 68 -5.82 -14.84 -0.08
CA GLN A 68 -6.40 -13.83 0.80
C GLN A 68 -5.77 -12.45 0.61
N ALA A 69 -5.16 -12.22 -0.55
CA ALA A 69 -4.81 -10.89 -1.03
C ALA A 69 -5.80 -10.43 -2.11
N GLN A 70 -6.22 -9.18 -2.03
CA GLN A 70 -7.06 -8.54 -3.03
C GLN A 70 -6.34 -7.36 -3.66
N PHE A 71 -6.43 -7.27 -4.99
CA PHE A 71 -5.88 -6.19 -5.80
C PHE A 71 -7.04 -5.44 -6.43
N ILE A 72 -7.10 -4.13 -6.20
CA ILE A 72 -8.13 -3.24 -6.75
C ILE A 72 -7.51 -2.01 -7.40
N GLY A 73 -8.33 -1.16 -8.02
CA GLY A 73 -7.90 0.14 -8.55
C GLY A 73 -7.26 1.01 -7.46
N ILE A 74 -6.28 1.83 -7.85
CA ILE A 74 -5.57 2.71 -6.90
C ILE A 74 -6.52 3.71 -6.24
N ASP A 75 -7.44 4.28 -7.00
CA ASP A 75 -8.39 5.31 -6.58
C ASP A 75 -9.57 4.76 -5.76
N GLU A 76 -9.68 3.44 -5.65
CA GLU A 76 -10.60 2.72 -4.76
C GLU A 76 -9.99 2.49 -3.37
N GLY A 77 -8.67 2.64 -3.22
CA GLY A 77 -7.92 2.29 -2.02
C GLY A 77 -8.19 3.19 -0.82
N ILE A 78 -8.62 2.59 0.29
CA ILE A 78 -8.78 3.25 1.59
C ILE A 78 -7.91 2.54 2.62
N ILE A 79 -7.08 3.29 3.33
CA ILE A 79 -6.29 2.82 4.46
C ILE A 79 -6.90 3.38 5.76
N PRO A 80 -7.59 2.57 6.57
CA PRO A 80 -8.06 3.00 7.88
C PRO A 80 -6.87 3.25 8.82
N PRO A 81 -7.07 3.98 9.94
CA PRO A 81 -6.07 4.07 11.00
C PRO A 81 -5.51 2.70 11.40
N GLN A 82 -4.22 2.66 11.72
CA GLN A 82 -3.56 1.43 12.11
C GLN A 82 -4.25 0.79 13.33
N LEU A 83 -4.51 -0.51 13.21
CA LEU A 83 -5.03 -1.32 14.31
C LEU A 83 -3.96 -1.54 15.38
N SER A 84 -4.38 -1.54 16.64
CA SER A 84 -3.53 -1.99 17.74
C SER A 84 -3.25 -3.49 17.66
N ASP A 85 -2.15 -3.94 18.28
CA ASP A 85 -1.82 -5.37 18.35
C ASP A 85 -2.94 -6.22 18.95
N ALA A 86 -3.72 -5.66 19.88
CA ALA A 86 -4.87 -6.35 20.47
C ALA A 86 -5.98 -6.59 19.45
N GLU A 87 -6.30 -5.58 18.64
CA GLU A 87 -7.29 -5.67 17.57
C GLU A 87 -6.84 -6.62 16.45
N VAL A 88 -5.57 -6.54 16.02
CA VAL A 88 -5.00 -7.47 15.04
C VAL A 88 -5.12 -8.91 15.53
N ARG A 89 -4.74 -9.19 16.78
CA ARG A 89 -4.87 -10.53 17.39
C ARG A 89 -6.31 -11.00 17.48
N GLN A 90 -7.25 -10.10 17.75
CA GLN A 90 -8.67 -10.44 17.79
C GLN A 90 -9.19 -10.78 16.39
N ILE A 91 -8.85 -9.96 15.40
CA ILE A 91 -9.22 -10.19 14.01
C ILE A 91 -8.66 -11.53 13.51
N LEU A 92 -7.39 -11.85 13.77
CA LEU A 92 -6.81 -13.12 13.35
C LEU A 92 -7.48 -14.35 13.98
N ARG A 93 -8.10 -14.21 15.16
CA ARG A 93 -8.86 -15.30 15.80
C ARG A 93 -10.29 -15.42 15.26
N ASP A 94 -10.96 -14.29 15.06
CA ASP A 94 -12.42 -14.27 14.93
C ASP A 94 -12.92 -14.01 13.50
N ASN A 95 -12.08 -13.45 12.62
CA ASN A 95 -12.56 -12.68 11.49
C ASN A 95 -12.69 -13.43 10.16
N GLU A 96 -12.40 -14.74 10.09
CA GLU A 96 -12.51 -15.56 8.87
C GLU A 96 -11.94 -14.90 7.58
N GLY A 97 -10.99 -13.95 7.69
CA GLY A 97 -10.46 -13.17 6.57
C GLY A 97 -11.37 -12.07 6.00
N ARG A 98 -12.24 -11.42 6.79
CA ARG A 98 -13.18 -10.38 6.30
C ARG A 98 -12.69 -8.93 6.39
N ILE A 99 -11.75 -8.62 7.27
CA ILE A 99 -11.17 -7.27 7.46
C ILE A 99 -9.70 -7.35 7.05
N PRO A 100 -9.23 -6.49 6.14
CA PRO A 100 -7.83 -6.44 5.79
C PRO A 100 -6.99 -5.94 6.96
N LEU A 101 -5.86 -6.59 7.18
CA LEU A 101 -4.88 -6.28 8.23
C LEU A 101 -3.70 -5.46 7.71
N HIS A 102 -3.34 -5.67 6.45
CA HIS A 102 -2.23 -4.97 5.82
C HIS A 102 -2.63 -4.37 4.48
N TYR A 103 -2.08 -3.20 4.20
CA TYR A 103 -2.38 -2.41 3.03
C TYR A 103 -1.08 -2.05 2.32
N GLY A 104 -1.18 -1.81 1.03
CA GLY A 104 -0.02 -1.41 0.25
C GLY A 104 -0.36 -1.09 -1.18
N VAL A 105 0.68 -0.89 -1.97
CA VAL A 105 0.56 -0.72 -3.42
C VAL A 105 1.52 -1.66 -4.12
N ARG A 106 1.04 -2.25 -5.22
CA ARG A 106 1.85 -2.96 -6.21
C ARG A 106 1.99 -2.05 -7.42
N ILE A 107 3.22 -1.89 -7.90
CA ILE A 107 3.57 -0.97 -8.98
C ILE A 107 4.37 -1.76 -10.00
N VAL A 108 3.96 -1.67 -11.26
CA VAL A 108 4.63 -2.28 -12.40
C VAL A 108 4.93 -1.17 -13.40
N ASN A 109 6.16 -1.14 -13.90
CA ASN A 109 6.58 -0.18 -14.91
C ASN A 109 7.51 -0.84 -15.91
N ASP A 110 7.50 -0.39 -17.17
CA ASP A 110 8.35 -0.98 -18.21
C ASP A 110 9.84 -0.65 -18.00
N GLU A 111 10.13 0.46 -17.32
CA GLU A 111 11.48 0.88 -16.94
C GLU A 111 11.69 0.74 -15.42
N ASN A 112 12.96 0.64 -15.01
CA ASN A 112 13.36 0.58 -13.62
C ASN A 112 12.72 1.70 -12.78
N ILE A 113 12.14 1.33 -11.65
CA ILE A 113 11.54 2.28 -10.73
C ILE A 113 12.61 2.70 -9.72
N HIS A 114 12.91 4.00 -9.68
CA HIS A 114 13.84 4.59 -8.72
C HIS A 114 13.14 5.46 -7.68
N THR A 115 11.98 6.00 -8.04
CA THR A 115 11.20 6.85 -7.15
C THR A 115 9.72 6.56 -7.35
N VAL A 116 8.96 6.56 -6.26
CA VAL A 116 7.51 6.42 -6.26
C VAL A 116 6.90 7.66 -5.61
N HIS A 117 5.87 8.20 -6.23
CA HIS A 117 5.05 9.29 -5.73
C HIS A 117 3.63 8.77 -5.49
N ILE A 118 3.23 8.70 -4.23
CA ILE A 118 1.88 8.30 -3.83
C ILE A 118 1.11 9.57 -3.50
N GLN A 119 0.15 9.92 -4.34
CA GLN A 119 -0.81 10.97 -4.03
C GLN A 119 -1.94 10.39 -3.21
N TYR A 120 -2.27 11.05 -2.11
CA TYR A 120 -3.31 10.60 -1.19
C TYR A 120 -4.06 11.77 -0.57
N ARG A 121 -5.30 11.52 -0.13
CA ARG A 121 -6.14 12.47 0.57
C ARG A 121 -6.30 12.06 2.03
N TYR A 122 -6.06 13.01 2.93
CA TYR A 122 -6.26 12.83 4.37
C TYR A 122 -7.01 14.04 4.94
N LEU A 123 -8.15 13.79 5.58
CA LEU A 123 -9.03 14.82 6.15
C LEU A 123 -9.37 15.96 5.15
N GLY A 124 -9.63 15.58 3.89
CA GLY A 124 -9.96 16.50 2.81
C GLY A 124 -8.77 17.20 2.15
N ILE A 125 -7.54 16.98 2.62
CA ILE A 125 -6.32 17.60 2.09
C ILE A 125 -5.54 16.58 1.27
N SER A 126 -5.30 16.88 -0.02
CA SER A 126 -4.41 16.08 -0.87
C SER A 126 -2.94 16.36 -0.53
N ARG A 127 -2.15 15.29 -0.50
CA ARG A 127 -0.72 15.29 -0.16
C ARG A 127 0.01 14.29 -1.06
N THR A 128 1.34 14.40 -1.10
CA THR A 128 2.19 13.48 -1.87
C THR A 128 3.27 12.92 -0.96
N LYS A 129 3.35 11.58 -0.91
CA LYS A 129 4.47 10.86 -0.33
C LYS A 129 5.46 10.49 -1.43
N THR A 130 6.72 10.87 -1.27
CA THR A 130 7.80 10.45 -2.18
C THR A 130 8.65 9.39 -1.50
N VAL A 131 8.91 8.29 -2.20
CA VAL A 131 9.71 7.16 -1.73
C VAL A 131 10.83 6.93 -2.74
N VAL A 132 12.08 6.93 -2.28
CA VAL A 132 13.26 6.59 -3.10
C VAL A 132 13.56 5.10 -2.89
N LEU A 133 13.80 4.38 -3.99
CA LEU A 133 14.04 2.93 -3.99
C LEU A 133 15.54 2.58 -3.98
#